data_AF-A0A0X8FJS4-F1
#
_entry.id   AF-A0A0X8FJS4-F1
#
_cell.length_a   1.000
_cell.length_b   1.000
_cell.length_c   1.000
_cell.angle_alpha   90.00
_cell.angle_beta   90.00
_cell.angle_gamma   90.00
#
_symmetry.space_group_name_H-M   'P 1'
#
loop_
_entity.id
_entity.type
_entity.pdbx_description
1 polymer ?
#
loop_
_entity_poly.entity_id
_entity_poly.type
_entity_poly.pdbx_seq_one_letter_code
_entity_poly.pdbx_strand_id
1 'polypeptide(L)'
;MRQLMLPNKSQRQLELIRFFFANRGKLFNYDDLAAILDSSISVVFSDIQDIELSFTEELQVERQSKQGITLKIKPHLSYNYFFKKYAQNSTEFRLLDGLIHQRYQRMNQAADDLFVSRTTISRAIDHMNEFFNHRGWPILVQRSPMSLKMDETIYRQVYPLFVDAFYFLKDWPFDQVSYSAIHEFFNQFAKVSTFFTMAQRYPITYIRLACNLTRYLD
;
A
#
# COMPACT_ATOMS: atom_id res chain seq x y z
N MET A 1 2.23 9.46 1.13
CA MET A 1 3.47 9.20 0.34
C MET A 1 3.39 7.93 -0.51
N ARG A 2 3.20 6.72 0.05
CA ARG A 2 2.99 5.50 -0.78
C ARG A 2 1.67 5.51 -1.56
N GLN A 3 0.71 6.33 -1.13
CA GLN A 3 -0.56 6.56 -1.80
C GLN A 3 -0.42 7.11 -3.22
N LEU A 4 0.66 7.85 -3.54
CA LEU A 4 0.83 8.44 -4.86
C LEU A 4 0.99 7.40 -5.98
N MET A 5 1.27 6.14 -5.64
CA MET A 5 1.31 5.04 -6.61
C MET A 5 -0.07 4.42 -6.85
N LEU A 6 -1.08 4.74 -6.02
CA LEU A 6 -2.46 4.29 -6.23
C LEU A 6 -3.17 5.19 -7.25
N PRO A 7 -4.19 4.69 -7.97
CA PRO A 7 -5.03 5.54 -8.80
C PRO A 7 -5.72 6.66 -8.00
N ASN A 8 -5.97 7.81 -8.63
CA ASN A 8 -6.54 9.01 -8.00
C ASN A 8 -7.82 8.73 -7.19
N LYS A 9 -8.70 7.85 -7.69
CA LYS A 9 -9.93 7.44 -6.97
C LYS A 9 -9.58 6.78 -5.63
N SER A 10 -8.69 5.78 -5.64
CA SER A 10 -8.26 5.09 -4.42
C SER A 10 -7.53 6.01 -3.46
N GLN A 11 -6.75 6.97 -3.97
CA GLN A 11 -6.14 8.01 -3.14
C GLN A 11 -7.21 8.82 -2.41
N ARG A 12 -8.19 9.37 -3.14
CA ARG A 12 -9.27 10.19 -2.58
C ARG A 12 -10.13 9.43 -1.56
N GLN A 13 -10.47 8.18 -1.86
CA GLN A 13 -11.21 7.32 -0.92
C GLN A 13 -10.41 7.02 0.36
N LEU A 14 -9.10 6.80 0.23
CA LEU A 14 -8.22 6.65 1.38
C LEU A 14 -8.08 7.93 2.19
N GLU A 15 -8.11 9.09 1.54
CA GLU A 15 -8.11 10.39 2.19
C GLU A 15 -9.39 10.61 3.01
N LEU A 16 -10.56 10.22 2.49
CA LEU A 16 -11.81 10.16 3.26
C LEU A 16 -11.68 9.27 4.49
N ILE A 17 -11.20 8.04 4.32
CA ILE A 17 -11.02 7.12 5.45
C ILE A 17 -10.07 7.72 6.48
N ARG A 18 -8.94 8.30 6.05
CA ARG A 18 -7.97 8.98 6.93
C ARG A 18 -8.62 10.11 7.71
N PHE A 19 -9.44 10.92 7.04
CA PHE A 19 -10.15 12.04 7.65
C PHE A 19 -11.10 11.58 8.77
N PHE A 20 -11.89 10.53 8.53
CA PHE A 20 -12.77 9.96 9.56
C PHE A 20 -12.00 9.26 10.68
N PHE A 21 -10.84 8.66 10.40
CA PHE A 21 -9.94 8.16 11.46
C PHE A 21 -9.47 9.28 12.40
N ALA A 22 -9.15 10.45 11.87
CA ALA A 22 -8.72 11.61 12.66
C ALA A 22 -9.90 12.27 13.41
N ASN A 23 -11.14 12.08 12.93
CA ASN A 23 -12.34 12.71 13.46
C ASN A 23 -13.40 11.70 13.92
N ARG A 24 -12.95 10.61 14.57
CA ARG A 24 -13.85 9.52 15.00
C ARG A 24 -15.05 10.03 15.79
N GLY A 25 -16.24 9.57 15.39
CA GLY A 25 -17.50 9.91 16.04
C GLY A 25 -18.07 11.28 15.69
N LYS A 26 -17.35 12.12 14.92
CA LYS A 26 -17.88 13.39 14.41
C LYS A 26 -18.67 13.16 13.12
N LEU A 27 -19.72 13.95 12.95
CA LEU A 27 -20.56 13.99 11.75
C LEU A 27 -20.10 15.13 10.85
N PHE A 28 -20.12 14.90 9.54
CA PHE A 28 -19.79 15.88 8.51
C PHE A 28 -20.82 15.85 7.41
N ASN A 29 -21.18 17.00 6.86
CA ASN A 29 -22.05 17.04 5.69
C ASN A 29 -21.24 16.77 4.40
N TYR A 30 -21.90 16.55 3.27
CA TYR A 30 -21.21 16.28 2.01
C TYR A 30 -20.48 17.51 1.46
N ASP A 31 -20.96 18.73 1.74
CA ASP A 31 -20.32 19.98 1.33
C ASP A 31 -18.96 20.17 2.01
N ASP A 32 -18.87 19.90 3.32
CA ASP A 32 -17.64 19.94 4.12
C ASP A 32 -16.60 18.98 3.53
N LEU A 33 -17.03 17.73 3.26
CA LEU A 33 -16.17 16.68 2.73
C LEU A 33 -15.73 16.99 1.29
N ALA A 34 -16.61 17.58 0.47
CA ALA A 34 -16.29 18.03 -0.87
C ALA A 34 -15.22 19.13 -0.86
N ALA A 35 -15.35 20.11 0.04
CA ALA A 35 -14.35 21.16 0.23
C ALA A 35 -13.00 20.60 0.71
N ILE A 36 -13.01 19.65 1.65
CA ILE A 36 -11.78 19.02 2.18
C ILE A 36 -11.02 18.24 1.09
N LEU A 37 -11.74 17.57 0.19
CA LEU A 37 -11.14 16.76 -0.87
C LEU A 37 -10.88 17.53 -2.17
N ASP A 38 -11.23 18.81 -2.23
CA ASP A 38 -11.24 19.60 -3.46
C ASP A 38 -11.96 18.85 -4.61
N SER A 39 -13.18 18.40 -4.33
CA SER A 39 -13.97 17.51 -5.20
C SER A 39 -15.45 17.88 -5.17
N SER A 40 -16.24 17.37 -6.11
CA SER A 40 -17.68 17.61 -6.10
C SER A 40 -18.41 16.72 -5.08
N ILE A 41 -19.55 17.21 -4.58
CA ILE A 41 -20.46 16.45 -3.69
C ILE A 41 -20.83 15.09 -4.31
N SER A 42 -21.10 15.05 -5.62
CA SER A 42 -21.43 13.81 -6.32
C SER A 42 -20.28 12.80 -6.29
N VAL A 43 -19.04 13.26 -6.44
CA VAL A 43 -17.85 12.40 -6.34
C VAL A 43 -17.67 11.87 -4.92
N VAL A 44 -17.81 12.74 -3.91
CA VAL A 44 -17.73 12.33 -2.50
C VAL A 44 -18.80 11.29 -2.17
N PHE A 45 -20.04 11.52 -2.63
CA PHE A 45 -21.14 10.58 -2.44
C PHE A 45 -20.85 9.22 -3.06
N SER A 46 -20.39 9.19 -4.33
CA SER A 46 -19.99 7.95 -5.00
C SER A 46 -18.86 7.25 -4.25
N ASP A 47 -17.86 7.98 -3.77
CA ASP A 47 -16.73 7.39 -3.05
C ASP A 47 -17.16 6.76 -1.73
N ILE A 48 -18.07 7.40 -0.99
CA ILE A 48 -18.59 6.84 0.27
C ILE A 48 -19.39 5.57 0.02
N GLN A 49 -20.21 5.54 -1.05
CA GLN A 49 -20.91 4.32 -1.44
C GLN A 49 -19.93 3.20 -1.79
N ASP A 50 -18.90 3.51 -2.58
CA ASP A 50 -17.87 2.54 -2.95
C ASP A 50 -17.09 2.04 -1.73
N ILE A 51 -16.75 2.92 -0.78
CA ILE A 51 -16.09 2.56 0.48
C ILE A 51 -17.01 1.64 1.30
N GLU A 52 -18.28 1.98 1.45
CA GLU A 52 -19.25 1.15 2.19
C GLU A 52 -19.37 -0.24 1.58
N LEU A 53 -19.50 -0.33 0.26
CA LEU A 53 -19.59 -1.60 -0.47
C LEU A 53 -18.30 -2.41 -0.39
N SER A 54 -17.13 -1.76 -0.39
CA SER A 54 -15.83 -2.44 -0.37
C SER A 54 -15.42 -2.93 1.01
N PHE A 55 -16.00 -2.37 2.08
CA PHE A 55 -15.57 -2.58 3.45
C PHE A 55 -16.75 -2.84 4.41
N THR A 56 -17.80 -3.52 3.93
CA THR A 56 -19.02 -3.82 4.70
C THR A 56 -18.74 -4.55 6.02
N GLU A 57 -17.66 -5.34 6.05
CA GLU A 57 -17.25 -6.10 7.24
C GLU A 57 -16.32 -5.30 8.15
N GLU A 58 -15.76 -4.18 7.71
CA GLU A 58 -14.72 -3.45 8.45
C GLU A 58 -15.19 -2.09 8.97
N LEU A 59 -16.17 -1.51 8.30
CA LEU A 59 -16.78 -0.24 8.67
C LEU A 59 -18.27 -0.21 8.33
N GLN A 60 -18.96 0.73 8.96
CA GLN A 60 -20.33 1.06 8.66
C GLN A 60 -20.44 2.57 8.43
N VAL A 61 -21.15 2.98 7.38
CA VAL A 61 -21.50 4.40 7.19
C VAL A 61 -22.76 4.69 7.98
N GLU A 62 -22.63 5.54 9.00
CA GLU A 62 -23.77 6.01 9.78
C GLU A 62 -24.23 7.36 9.19
N ARG A 63 -25.52 7.42 8.83
CA ARG A 63 -26.15 8.60 8.24
C ARG A 63 -27.18 9.15 9.22
N GLN A 64 -27.02 10.41 9.62
CA GLN A 64 -27.96 11.08 10.51
C GLN A 64 -28.70 12.19 9.76
N SER A 65 -30.03 12.10 9.74
CA SER A 65 -30.89 13.08 9.07
C SER A 65 -30.54 14.50 9.54
N LYS A 66 -30.25 15.39 8.58
CA LYS A 66 -29.84 16.79 8.77
C LYS A 66 -28.49 17.04 9.48
N GLN A 67 -27.84 16.02 10.04
CA GLN A 67 -26.59 16.18 10.81
C GLN A 67 -25.34 15.71 10.05
N GLY A 68 -25.52 14.91 9.00
CA GLY A 68 -24.44 14.48 8.11
C GLY A 68 -24.12 12.99 8.25
N ILE A 69 -22.88 12.63 7.97
CA ILE A 69 -22.41 11.25 7.90
C ILE A 69 -21.15 11.05 8.75
N THR A 70 -20.95 9.82 9.22
CA THR A 70 -19.71 9.39 9.87
C THR A 70 -19.37 7.95 9.50
N LEU A 71 -18.11 7.55 9.69
CA LEU A 71 -17.66 6.17 9.52
C LEU A 71 -17.41 5.52 10.87
N LYS A 72 -18.16 4.47 11.18
CA LYS A 72 -17.90 3.61 12.32
C LYS A 72 -16.98 2.47 11.90
N ILE A 73 -15.70 2.63 12.21
CA ILE A 73 -14.64 1.68 11.85
C ILE A 73 -14.40 0.72 13.02
N LYS A 74 -14.24 -0.58 12.75
CA LYS A 74 -13.91 -1.56 13.80
C LYS A 74 -12.65 -1.13 14.58
N PRO A 75 -12.64 -1.19 15.92
CA PRO A 75 -11.63 -0.53 16.75
C PRO A 75 -10.21 -1.07 16.58
N HIS A 76 -10.07 -2.35 16.21
CA HIS A 76 -8.77 -3.01 15.99
C HIS A 76 -8.16 -2.71 14.61
N LEU A 77 -8.90 -2.08 13.69
CA LEU A 77 -8.42 -1.76 12.37
C LEU A 77 -7.69 -0.41 12.37
N SER A 78 -6.54 -0.40 11.72
CA SER A 78 -5.74 0.81 11.49
C SER A 78 -5.98 1.36 10.10
N TYR A 79 -5.61 2.62 9.88
CA TYR A 79 -5.58 3.21 8.54
C TYR A 79 -4.77 2.34 7.54
N ASN A 80 -3.66 1.76 8.01
CA ASN A 80 -2.78 0.93 7.19
C ASN A 80 -3.47 -0.35 6.68
N TYR A 81 -4.48 -0.86 7.40
CA TYR A 81 -5.29 -1.97 6.92
C TYR A 81 -5.98 -1.62 5.59
N PHE A 82 -6.67 -0.48 5.56
CA PHE A 82 -7.37 -0.01 4.36
C PHE A 82 -6.39 0.29 3.24
N PHE A 83 -5.26 0.93 3.56
CA PHE A 83 -4.20 1.18 2.58
C PHE A 83 -3.75 -0.12 1.89
N LYS A 84 -3.44 -1.17 2.66
CA LYS A 84 -3.03 -2.47 2.11
C LYS A 84 -4.12 -3.08 1.23
N LYS A 85 -5.40 -2.99 1.62
CA LYS A 85 -6.51 -3.47 0.79
C LYS A 85 -6.59 -2.75 -0.55
N TYR A 86 -6.45 -1.43 -0.57
CA TYR A 86 -6.38 -0.68 -1.83
C TYR A 86 -5.13 -1.03 -2.66
N ALA A 87 -3.98 -1.19 -2.02
CA ALA A 87 -2.75 -1.60 -2.69
C ALA A 87 -2.88 -3.00 -3.32
N GLN A 88 -3.42 -3.97 -2.59
CA GLN A 88 -3.64 -5.34 -3.09
C GLN A 88 -4.61 -5.40 -4.28
N ASN A 89 -5.53 -4.43 -4.40
CA ASN A 89 -6.47 -4.34 -5.51
C ASN A 89 -5.97 -3.46 -6.68
N SER A 90 -4.91 -2.65 -6.47
CA SER A 90 -4.35 -1.76 -7.50
C SER A 90 -3.53 -2.53 -8.52
N THR A 91 -3.69 -2.18 -9.81
CA THR A 91 -2.89 -2.78 -10.89
C THR A 91 -1.42 -2.43 -10.74
N GLU A 92 -1.09 -1.19 -10.35
CA GLU A 92 0.29 -0.72 -10.17
C GLU A 92 1.03 -1.53 -9.11
N PHE A 93 0.40 -1.76 -7.95
CA PHE A 93 1.02 -2.53 -6.87
C PHE A 93 1.13 -4.01 -7.20
N ARG A 94 0.09 -4.62 -7.78
CA ARG A 94 0.14 -6.04 -8.22
C ARG A 94 1.16 -6.25 -9.34
N LEU A 95 1.30 -5.28 -10.24
CA LEU A 95 2.31 -5.30 -11.31
C LEU A 95 3.72 -5.19 -10.73
N LEU A 96 3.93 -4.27 -9.79
CA LEU A 96 5.22 -4.14 -9.08
C LEU A 96 5.57 -5.44 -8.35
N ASP A 97 4.60 -6.06 -7.67
CA ASP A 97 4.80 -7.34 -7.00
C ASP A 97 5.34 -8.41 -7.96
N GLY A 98 4.66 -8.61 -9.09
CA GLY A 98 5.08 -9.61 -10.06
C GLY A 98 6.39 -9.25 -10.76
N LEU A 99 6.70 -7.96 -10.96
CA LEU A 99 7.99 -7.51 -11.51
C LEU A 99 9.16 -7.79 -10.56
N ILE A 100 8.99 -7.56 -9.26
CA ILE A 100 10.01 -7.86 -8.24
C ILE A 100 10.29 -9.37 -8.21
N HIS A 101 9.25 -10.19 -8.31
CA HIS A 101 9.34 -11.65 -8.33
C HIS A 101 9.57 -12.23 -9.73
N GLN A 102 9.90 -11.40 -10.72
CA GLN A 102 10.20 -11.80 -12.11
C GLN A 102 9.14 -12.68 -12.79
N ARG A 103 7.86 -12.53 -12.41
CA ARG A 103 6.74 -13.34 -12.91
C ARG A 103 6.39 -13.03 -14.37
N TYR A 104 6.79 -11.86 -14.88
CA TYR A 104 6.40 -11.39 -16.21
C TYR A 104 7.62 -11.14 -17.08
N GLN A 105 7.64 -11.74 -18.27
CA GLN A 105 8.64 -11.43 -19.31
C GLN A 105 8.07 -10.50 -20.40
N ARG A 106 6.75 -10.47 -20.55
CA ARG A 106 6.03 -9.70 -21.58
C ARG A 106 4.79 -9.02 -21.00
N MET A 107 4.42 -7.87 -21.55
CA MET A 107 3.21 -7.13 -21.15
C MET A 107 1.92 -7.94 -21.27
N ASN A 108 1.82 -8.84 -22.25
CA ASN A 108 0.62 -9.66 -22.40
C ASN A 108 0.49 -10.68 -21.27
N GLN A 109 1.60 -11.28 -20.80
CA GLN A 109 1.58 -12.17 -19.65
C GLN A 109 1.11 -11.43 -18.39
N ALA A 110 1.65 -10.23 -18.15
CA ALA A 110 1.20 -9.40 -17.04
C ALA A 110 -0.28 -9.01 -17.15
N ALA A 111 -0.77 -8.75 -18.36
CA ALA A 111 -2.17 -8.43 -18.61
C ALA A 111 -3.09 -9.62 -18.27
N ASP A 112 -2.73 -10.81 -18.75
CA ASP A 112 -3.46 -12.05 -18.52
C ASP A 112 -3.49 -12.41 -17.02
N ASP A 113 -2.33 -12.43 -16.36
CA ASP A 113 -2.20 -12.80 -14.93
C ASP A 113 -2.89 -11.80 -14.00
N LEU A 114 -2.94 -10.52 -14.39
CA LEU A 114 -3.60 -9.48 -13.60
C LEU A 114 -5.08 -9.30 -13.95
N PHE A 115 -5.58 -10.00 -14.97
CA PHE A 115 -6.94 -9.89 -15.51
C PHE A 115 -7.29 -8.47 -15.96
N VAL A 116 -6.38 -7.82 -16.67
CA VAL A 116 -6.55 -6.45 -17.19
C VAL A 116 -6.11 -6.36 -18.64
N SER A 117 -6.45 -5.28 -19.32
CA SER A 117 -5.97 -5.07 -20.69
C SER A 117 -4.48 -4.73 -20.73
N ARG A 118 -3.82 -5.04 -21.84
CA ARG A 118 -2.43 -4.58 -22.11
C ARG A 118 -2.30 -3.06 -22.00
N THR A 119 -3.32 -2.32 -22.40
CA THR A 119 -3.37 -0.85 -22.26
C THR A 119 -3.36 -0.41 -20.81
N THR A 120 -4.08 -1.12 -19.93
CA THR A 120 -4.06 -0.90 -18.48
C THR A 120 -2.66 -1.13 -17.91
N ILE A 121 -1.99 -2.21 -18.31
CA ILE A 121 -0.58 -2.46 -17.95
C ILE A 121 0.32 -1.32 -18.42
N SER A 122 0.16 -0.84 -19.65
CA SER A 122 0.98 0.26 -20.17
C SER A 122 0.84 1.52 -19.31
N ARG A 123 -0.39 1.91 -18.97
CA ARG A 123 -0.68 3.08 -18.11
C ARG A 123 -0.14 2.89 -16.69
N ALA A 124 -0.26 1.68 -16.14
CA ALA A 124 0.33 1.36 -14.83
C ALA A 124 1.85 1.53 -14.85
N ILE A 125 2.53 1.08 -15.90
CA ILE A 125 3.98 1.28 -16.08
C ILE A 125 4.34 2.76 -16.15
N ASP A 126 3.59 3.55 -16.93
CA ASP A 126 3.82 5.00 -17.03
C ASP A 126 3.67 5.68 -15.66
N HIS A 127 2.59 5.37 -14.96
CA HIS A 127 2.30 5.91 -13.63
C HIS A 127 3.38 5.51 -12.60
N MET A 128 3.84 4.26 -12.61
CA MET A 128 4.93 3.80 -11.74
C MET A 128 6.24 4.54 -12.01
N ASN A 129 6.62 4.70 -13.28
CA ASN A 129 7.85 5.40 -13.67
C ASN A 129 7.79 6.89 -13.29
N GLU A 130 6.63 7.54 -13.46
CA GLU A 130 6.40 8.91 -12.98
C GLU A 130 6.55 9.00 -11.46
N PHE A 131 5.94 8.07 -10.71
CA PHE A 131 6.06 8.00 -9.27
C PHE A 131 7.53 7.85 -8.82
N PHE A 132 8.28 6.91 -9.41
CA PHE A 132 9.70 6.71 -9.06
C PHE A 132 10.56 7.93 -9.37
N ASN A 133 10.34 8.56 -10.53
CA ASN A 133 11.03 9.78 -10.92
C ASN A 133 10.74 10.93 -9.94
N HIS A 134 9.47 11.12 -9.57
CA HIS A 134 9.07 12.12 -8.58
C HIS A 134 9.70 11.88 -7.20
N ARG A 135 10.03 10.62 -6.86
CA ARG A 135 10.77 10.28 -5.63
C ARG A 135 12.28 10.44 -5.74
N GLY A 136 12.82 10.67 -6.93
CA GLY A 136 14.26 10.61 -7.17
C GLY A 136 14.83 9.21 -6.97
N TRP A 137 14.01 8.17 -7.12
CA TRP A 137 14.48 6.79 -7.06
C TRP A 137 14.89 6.36 -8.49
N PRO A 138 16.15 5.93 -8.72
CA PRO A 138 16.62 5.51 -10.03
C PRO A 138 16.10 4.11 -10.35
N ILE A 139 14.77 4.01 -10.48
CA ILE A 139 14.02 2.80 -10.77
C ILE A 139 13.30 3.01 -12.09
N LEU A 140 13.42 2.04 -13.00
CA LEU A 140 12.73 2.06 -14.28
C LEU A 140 12.07 0.72 -14.54
N VAL A 141 10.77 0.73 -14.81
CA VAL A 141 10.06 -0.42 -15.36
C VAL A 141 10.26 -0.44 -16.87
N GLN A 142 11.00 -1.45 -17.34
CA GLN A 142 11.17 -1.71 -18.78
C GLN A 142 10.02 -2.56 -19.30
N ARG A 143 9.63 -2.33 -20.56
CA ARG A 143 8.50 -3.04 -21.22
C ARG A 143 8.93 -4.27 -22.03
N SER A 144 10.20 -4.32 -22.45
CA SER A 144 10.72 -5.38 -23.31
C SER A 144 12.23 -5.59 -23.08
N PRO A 145 12.64 -6.70 -22.46
CA PRO A 145 11.79 -7.60 -21.66
C PRO A 145 11.17 -6.85 -20.48
N MET A 146 10.00 -7.30 -20.00
CA MET A 146 9.43 -6.72 -18.79
C MET A 146 10.37 -6.97 -17.61
N SER A 147 10.86 -5.90 -17.00
CA SER A 147 11.78 -5.99 -15.87
C SER A 147 11.79 -4.70 -15.07
N LEU A 148 12.19 -4.80 -13.80
CA LEU A 148 12.44 -3.67 -12.92
C LEU A 148 13.94 -3.41 -12.89
N LYS A 149 14.39 -2.29 -13.45
CA LYS A 149 15.79 -1.85 -13.41
C LYS A 149 16.01 -0.97 -12.20
N MET A 150 16.91 -1.41 -11.33
CA MET A 150 17.37 -0.73 -10.13
C MET A 150 18.67 -1.38 -9.66
N ASP A 151 19.50 -0.67 -8.90
CA ASP A 151 20.67 -1.28 -8.25
C ASP A 151 20.29 -1.95 -6.92
N GLU A 152 21.24 -2.70 -6.35
CA GLU A 152 21.04 -3.45 -5.11
C GLU A 152 20.80 -2.54 -3.90
N THR A 153 21.41 -1.35 -3.86
CA THR A 153 21.23 -0.40 -2.76
C THR A 153 19.79 0.13 -2.74
N ILE A 154 19.28 0.53 -3.91
CA ILE A 154 17.91 0.99 -4.09
C ILE A 154 16.92 -0.15 -3.86
N TYR A 155 17.26 -1.39 -4.24
CA TYR A 155 16.45 -2.57 -3.94
C TYR A 155 16.24 -2.74 -2.44
N ARG A 156 17.33 -2.78 -1.68
CA ARG A 156 17.30 -2.92 -0.22
C ARG A 156 16.62 -1.75 0.49
N GLN A 157 16.59 -0.57 -0.14
CA GLN A 157 15.87 0.59 0.39
C GLN A 157 14.36 0.53 0.11
N VAL A 158 13.96 0.18 -1.11
CA VAL A 158 12.58 0.30 -1.59
C VAL A 158 11.76 -0.96 -1.34
N TYR A 159 12.33 -2.15 -1.50
CA TYR A 159 11.57 -3.39 -1.33
C TYR A 159 10.94 -3.55 0.06
N PRO A 160 11.63 -3.24 1.18
CA PRO A 160 10.98 -3.27 2.50
C PRO A 160 9.81 -2.29 2.65
N LEU A 161 9.88 -1.13 1.98
CA LEU A 161 8.78 -0.16 1.97
C LEU A 161 7.58 -0.70 1.18
N PHE A 162 7.84 -1.39 0.08
CA PHE A 162 6.82 -2.09 -0.70
C PHE A 162 6.18 -3.21 0.11
N VAL A 163 6.97 -4.07 0.76
CA VAL A 163 6.44 -5.17 1.57
C VAL A 163 5.53 -4.65 2.69
N ASP A 164 5.97 -3.62 3.41
CA ASP A 164 5.15 -2.97 4.43
C ASP A 164 3.87 -2.32 3.86
N ALA A 165 3.87 -1.94 2.58
CA ALA A 165 2.72 -1.33 1.91
C ALA A 165 1.71 -2.34 1.36
N PHE A 166 2.18 -3.53 0.96
CA PHE A 166 1.39 -4.48 0.15
C PHE A 166 0.98 -5.74 0.92
N TYR A 167 1.86 -6.31 1.74
CA TYR A 167 1.62 -7.59 2.41
C TYR A 167 1.10 -7.41 3.83
N PHE A 168 0.11 -8.20 4.25
CA PHE A 168 -0.15 -8.36 5.69
C PHE A 168 0.92 -9.23 6.33
N LEU A 169 1.13 -9.10 7.64
CA LEU A 169 2.17 -9.89 8.32
C LEU A 169 1.97 -11.40 8.18
N LYS A 170 0.71 -11.84 8.11
CA LYS A 170 0.34 -13.24 7.84
C LYS A 170 0.74 -13.72 6.44
N ASP A 171 0.91 -12.79 5.50
CA ASP A 171 1.26 -13.04 4.11
C ASP A 171 2.76 -12.71 3.92
N TRP A 172 3.60 -13.28 4.78
CA TRP A 172 5.03 -12.99 4.83
C TRP A 172 5.74 -13.41 3.52
N PRO A 173 6.37 -12.49 2.76
CA PRO A 173 6.81 -12.77 1.39
C PRO A 173 8.28 -13.24 1.29
N PHE A 174 8.90 -13.65 2.40
CA PHE A 174 10.29 -14.13 2.39
C PHE A 174 10.31 -15.63 2.70
N ASP A 175 10.60 -16.43 1.67
CA ASP A 175 10.56 -17.89 1.76
C ASP A 175 11.75 -18.46 2.54
N GLN A 176 12.93 -17.83 2.44
CA GLN A 176 14.17 -18.30 3.04
C GLN A 176 14.27 -17.98 4.54
N VAL A 177 13.50 -16.99 5.03
CA VAL A 177 13.62 -16.53 6.41
C VAL A 177 12.25 -16.26 7.01
N SER A 178 11.90 -16.96 8.09
CA SER A 178 10.63 -16.77 8.77
C SER A 178 10.61 -15.51 9.64
N TYR A 179 9.42 -14.93 9.82
CA TYR A 179 9.24 -13.78 10.72
C TYR A 179 9.69 -14.08 12.15
N SER A 180 9.38 -15.28 12.68
CA SER A 180 9.77 -15.66 14.04
C SER A 180 11.28 -15.71 14.22
N ALA A 181 12.01 -16.27 13.25
CA ALA A 181 13.47 -16.33 13.28
C ALA A 181 14.09 -14.92 13.28
N ILE A 182 13.60 -14.02 12.43
CA ILE A 182 14.03 -12.61 12.39
C ILE A 182 13.75 -11.91 13.71
N HIS A 183 12.55 -12.10 14.24
CA HIS A 183 12.13 -11.46 15.48
C HIS A 183 12.98 -11.93 16.67
N GLU A 184 13.23 -13.22 16.79
CA GLU A 184 14.10 -13.79 17.83
C GLU A 184 15.54 -13.30 17.68
N PHE A 185 16.10 -13.38 16.47
CA PHE A 185 17.43 -12.88 16.16
C PHE A 185 17.59 -11.42 16.58
N PHE A 186 16.67 -10.54 16.13
CA PHE A 186 16.75 -9.11 16.45
C PHE A 186 16.60 -8.84 17.95
N ASN A 187 15.78 -9.62 18.66
CA ASN A 187 15.59 -9.47 20.10
C ASN A 187 16.85 -9.81 20.91
N GLN A 188 17.72 -10.68 20.41
CA GLN A 188 19.02 -10.91 21.05
C GLN A 188 19.95 -9.69 20.88
N PHE A 189 20.00 -9.12 19.68
CA PHE A 189 20.78 -7.90 19.41
C PHE A 189 20.25 -6.67 20.16
N ALA A 190 18.94 -6.57 20.33
CA ALA A 190 18.30 -5.45 21.02
C ALA A 190 18.66 -5.33 22.50
N LYS A 191 19.18 -6.40 23.12
CA LYS A 191 19.69 -6.37 24.51
C LYS A 191 20.98 -5.60 24.67
N VAL A 192 21.72 -5.38 23.58
CA VAL A 192 23.07 -4.78 23.59
C VAL A 192 23.02 -3.26 23.44
N SER A 193 21.90 -2.69 22.98
CA SER A 193 21.77 -1.25 22.78
C SER A 193 20.33 -0.76 22.88
N THR A 194 20.14 0.38 23.56
CA THR A 194 18.87 1.09 23.65
C THR A 194 18.33 1.52 22.28
N PHE A 195 19.21 1.79 21.32
CA PHE A 195 18.82 2.10 19.93
C PHE A 195 18.04 0.94 19.30
N PHE A 196 18.56 -0.29 19.44
CA PHE A 196 17.89 -1.47 18.90
C PHE A 196 16.62 -1.82 19.66
N THR A 197 16.57 -1.56 20.97
CA THR A 197 15.33 -1.68 21.74
C THR A 197 14.24 -0.75 21.20
N MET A 198 14.59 0.49 20.83
CA MET A 198 13.63 1.41 20.19
C MET A 198 13.17 0.89 18.82
N ALA A 199 14.08 0.31 18.03
CA ALA A 199 13.80 -0.20 16.69
C ALA A 199 12.83 -1.41 16.69
N GLN A 200 12.74 -2.18 17.78
CA GLN A 200 11.77 -3.28 17.94
C GLN A 200 10.31 -2.83 17.81
N ARG A 201 10.03 -1.55 18.10
CA ARG A 201 8.66 -1.01 18.04
C ARG A 201 8.13 -0.85 16.62
N TYR A 202 8.98 -0.96 15.61
CA TYR A 202 8.64 -0.68 14.22
C TYR A 202 8.67 -1.97 13.38
N PRO A 203 7.52 -2.45 12.88
CA PRO A 203 7.44 -3.67 12.07
C PRO A 203 8.37 -3.68 10.85
N ILE A 204 8.61 -2.50 10.25
CA ILE A 204 9.51 -2.34 9.10
C ILE A 204 10.96 -2.75 9.40
N THR A 205 11.40 -2.72 10.66
CA THR A 205 12.73 -3.19 11.06
C THR A 205 12.91 -4.65 10.70
N TYR A 206 11.94 -5.50 11.04
CA TYR A 206 11.98 -6.93 10.78
C TYR A 206 11.91 -7.23 9.27
N ILE A 207 11.07 -6.48 8.53
CA ILE A 207 10.98 -6.60 7.07
C ILE A 207 12.31 -6.25 6.40
N ARG A 208 12.99 -5.18 6.85
CA ARG A 208 14.31 -4.78 6.33
C ARG A 208 15.37 -5.85 6.60
N LEU A 209 15.37 -6.44 7.79
CA LEU A 209 16.30 -7.52 8.13
C LEU A 209 16.08 -8.74 7.25
N ALA A 210 14.82 -9.16 7.10
CA ALA A 210 14.45 -10.26 6.23
C ALA A 210 14.90 -10.03 4.79
N CYS A 211 14.57 -8.86 4.22
CA CYS A 211 15.03 -8.46 2.89
C CYS A 211 16.55 -8.53 2.75
N ASN A 212 17.29 -8.01 3.73
CA ASN A 212 18.74 -7.98 3.67
C ASN A 212 19.37 -9.37 3.77
N LEU A 213 18.79 -10.26 4.57
CA LEU A 213 19.24 -11.64 4.75
C LEU A 213 18.92 -12.49 3.53
N THR A 214 17.69 -12.43 3.01
CA THR A 214 17.32 -13.11 1.75
C THR A 214 18.27 -12.72 0.63
N ARG A 215 18.52 -11.41 0.43
CA ARG A 215 19.43 -10.92 -0.60
C ARG A 215 20.92 -11.23 -0.36
N TYR A 216 21.30 -11.67 0.83
CA TYR A 216 22.65 -12.15 1.12
C TYR A 216 22.79 -13.66 0.84
N LEU A 217 21.67 -14.40 0.90
CA LEU A 217 21.62 -15.84 0.66
C LEU A 217 21.46 -16.19 -0.83
N ASP A 218 20.89 -15.28 -1.63
CA ASP A 218 20.83 -15.35 -3.11
C ASP A 218 22.20 -15.09 -3.76
#